data_AF-A0A2V2GM46-F1
#
_entry.id   AF-A0A2V2GM46-F1
#
_cell.length_a   1.000
_cell.length_b   1.000
_cell.length_c   1.000
_cell.angle_alpha   90.00
_cell.angle_beta   90.00
_cell.angle_gamma   90.00
#
_symmetry.space_group_name_H-M   'P 1'
#
loop_
_entity.id
_entity.type
_entity.pdbx_description
1 polymer ?
#
loop_
_entity_poly.entity_id
_entity_poly.type
_entity_poly.pdbx_seq_one_letter_code
_entity_poly.pdbx_strand_id
1 'polypeptide(L)'
;MEVIMKKASLVLFLLFALTCALAACQKASTDDDSLKVTSTTQATTPQESEKMEEYNNSMDLNIYMRTFVNFYHEPTNNISSLNRDDTISQLFAFCYSFADKLDYVTINDDTLSMYITGDGLQTAGEMLLGADFKLADHLSGMKFTNASHVSETDTYVVSTGRGDWGGDGYFVKFGSQPDIQEAATTATVTVELEKDDESVGRVQDVFEKNVKDSFLYYTISEINSVK
;
A
#
# COMPACT_ATOMS: atom_id res chain seq x y z
N MET A 1 -9.71 -48.17 -1.03
CA MET A 1 -9.99 -48.84 0.25
C MET A 1 -8.64 -49.13 0.88
N GLU A 2 -8.12 -48.45 1.88
CA GLU A 2 -8.61 -47.45 2.84
C GLU A 2 -7.47 -46.46 3.10
N VAL A 3 -7.81 -45.17 3.17
CA VAL A 3 -7.00 -44.13 3.79
C VAL A 3 -7.54 -43.97 5.21
N ILE A 4 -6.72 -44.21 6.23
CA ILE A 4 -7.06 -43.84 7.61
C ILE A 4 -5.97 -42.89 8.12
N MET A 5 -6.31 -41.61 8.02
CA MET A 5 -5.76 -40.52 8.82
C MET A 5 -5.80 -40.90 10.31
N LYS A 6 -4.67 -40.74 11.01
CA LYS A 6 -4.68 -40.54 12.46
C LYS A 6 -4.14 -39.17 12.79
N LYS A 7 -5.06 -38.35 13.27
CA LYS A 7 -4.91 -37.02 13.84
C LYS A 7 -4.08 -37.09 15.12
N ALA A 8 -3.03 -36.27 15.20
CA ALA A 8 -2.35 -35.76 16.39
C ALA A 8 -1.39 -34.69 15.81
N SER A 9 -1.22 -33.48 16.30
CA SER A 9 -1.40 -32.91 17.64
C SER A 9 -1.31 -31.40 17.43
N LEU A 10 -2.28 -30.60 17.86
CA LEU A 10 -2.10 -29.14 17.98
C LEU A 10 -2.99 -28.60 19.11
N VAL A 11 -2.54 -28.83 20.34
CA VAL A 11 -3.06 -28.15 21.54
C VAL A 11 -1.87 -27.50 22.23
N LEU A 12 -1.63 -26.22 21.92
CA LEU A 12 -0.74 -25.25 22.58
C LEU A 12 -0.80 -23.99 21.68
N PHE A 13 -1.09 -22.76 22.07
CA PHE A 13 -1.07 -22.04 23.35
C PHE A 13 -2.18 -20.98 23.29
N LEU A 14 -3.03 -20.89 24.31
CA LEU A 14 -3.98 -19.78 24.49
C LEU A 14 -3.77 -19.22 25.89
N LEU A 15 -2.80 -18.33 26.03
CA LEU A 15 -2.51 -17.56 27.23
C LEU A 15 -1.73 -16.32 26.79
N PHE A 16 -2.39 -15.17 26.65
CA PHE A 16 -1.84 -13.83 26.93
C PHE A 16 -2.86 -12.74 26.53
N ALA A 17 -3.64 -12.28 27.52
CA ALA A 17 -4.29 -10.97 27.64
C ALA A 17 -5.10 -11.08 28.94
N LEU A 18 -5.04 -10.22 29.94
CA LEU A 18 -5.03 -8.76 29.89
C LEU A 18 -4.75 -8.30 31.35
N THR A 19 -3.67 -7.55 31.59
CA THR A 19 -3.48 -6.83 32.86
C THR A 19 -3.13 -5.38 32.57
N CYS A 20 -3.73 -4.49 33.38
CA CYS A 20 -3.46 -3.07 33.56
C CYS A 20 -4.21 -2.09 32.65
N ALA A 21 -5.44 -1.77 33.04
CA ALA A 21 -5.96 -0.42 32.93
C ALA A 21 -6.48 -0.01 34.31
N LEU A 22 -5.85 0.97 34.95
CA LEU A 22 -6.48 2.03 35.75
C LEU A 22 -5.38 2.95 36.29
N ALA A 23 -5.17 4.09 35.62
CA ALA A 23 -4.47 5.22 36.20
C ALA A 23 -5.14 6.52 35.73
N ALA A 24 -5.47 7.35 36.73
CA ALA A 24 -5.70 8.78 36.68
C ALA A 24 -6.96 9.31 35.96
N CYS A 25 -8.05 9.41 36.74
CA CYS A 25 -8.92 10.57 36.70
C CYS A 25 -9.16 11.04 38.14
N GLN A 26 -8.38 12.03 38.58
CA GLN A 26 -8.75 12.86 39.73
C GLN A 26 -8.97 14.28 39.21
N LYS A 27 -10.24 14.68 39.18
CA LYS A 27 -10.70 16.05 39.01
C LYS A 27 -10.96 16.58 40.42
N ALA A 28 -10.21 17.61 40.84
CA ALA A 28 -10.59 18.45 41.96
C ALA A 28 -10.34 19.89 41.54
N SER A 29 -11.43 20.64 41.40
CA SER A 29 -11.44 22.09 41.28
C SER A 29 -11.23 22.71 42.65
N THR A 30 -10.55 23.85 42.69
CA THR A 30 -10.99 25.03 43.47
C THR A 30 -10.25 26.27 42.98
N ASP A 31 -11.00 27.37 42.97
CA ASP A 31 -10.67 28.79 42.72
C ASP A 31 -9.40 29.27 43.47
N ASP A 32 -8.73 30.40 43.19
CA ASP A 32 -9.27 31.75 43.07
C ASP A 32 -8.18 32.77 42.62
N ASP A 33 -8.66 33.88 42.05
CA ASP A 33 -8.18 35.28 41.91
C ASP A 33 -6.69 35.70 41.73
N SER A 34 -6.40 36.46 40.66
CA SER A 34 -6.14 37.93 40.70
C SER A 34 -5.13 38.51 39.68
N LEU A 35 -5.51 39.68 39.14
CA LEU A 35 -4.69 40.83 38.70
C LEU A 35 -3.89 40.84 37.37
N LYS A 36 -4.58 41.28 36.31
CA LYS A 36 -4.29 42.44 35.41
C LYS A 36 -2.81 42.79 35.08
N VAL A 37 -2.39 42.53 33.84
CA VAL A 37 -1.43 43.38 33.09
C VAL A 37 -1.75 43.44 31.57
N THR A 38 -1.87 44.69 31.13
CA THR A 38 -1.78 45.37 29.82
C THR A 38 -1.42 44.62 28.52
N SER A 39 -2.28 44.85 27.52
CA SER A 39 -2.12 44.92 26.06
C SER A 39 -0.87 44.36 25.36
N THR A 40 -1.07 43.40 24.45
CA THR A 40 -0.44 43.37 23.11
C THR A 40 -1.38 42.64 22.15
N THR A 41 -1.75 43.32 21.07
CA THR A 41 -2.50 42.74 19.95
C THR A 41 -1.60 41.71 19.25
N GLN A 42 -1.90 40.42 19.41
CA GLN A 42 -1.45 39.40 18.47
C GLN A 42 -2.66 39.03 17.61
N ALA A 43 -2.55 39.33 16.32
CA ALA A 43 -3.43 38.75 15.32
C ALA A 43 -3.24 37.23 15.38
N THR A 44 -4.18 36.54 16.00
CA THR A 44 -4.28 35.08 15.92
C THR A 44 -4.87 34.79 14.55
N THR A 45 -4.00 34.55 13.56
CA THR A 45 -4.38 33.78 12.38
C THR A 45 -4.98 32.47 12.91
N PRO A 46 -6.19 32.05 12.50
CA PRO A 46 -6.67 30.73 12.85
C PRO A 46 -5.66 29.74 12.29
N GLN A 47 -4.92 29.07 13.18
CA GLN A 47 -4.23 27.86 12.82
C GLN A 47 -5.35 26.84 12.62
N GLU A 48 -5.86 26.79 11.39
CA GLU A 48 -6.69 25.71 10.92
C GLU A 48 -5.82 24.46 11.09
N SER A 49 -6.03 23.76 12.21
CA SER A 49 -5.58 22.38 12.31
C SER A 49 -6.35 21.66 11.21
N GLU A 50 -5.71 21.49 10.06
CA GLU A 50 -6.20 20.63 9.00
C GLU A 50 -6.50 19.29 9.65
N LYS A 51 -7.80 19.07 9.84
CA LYS A 51 -8.30 17.84 10.40
C LYS A 51 -7.97 16.80 9.33
N MET A 52 -7.01 15.94 9.62
CA MET A 52 -6.68 14.79 8.78
C MET A 52 -8.00 14.10 8.43
N GLU A 53 -8.45 14.21 7.18
CA GLU A 53 -9.69 13.58 6.76
C GLU A 53 -9.54 12.08 7.00
N GLU A 54 -10.43 11.54 7.84
CA GLU A 54 -10.43 10.11 8.15
C GLU A 54 -11.08 9.41 6.95
N TYR A 55 -10.24 8.98 6.01
CA TYR A 55 -10.69 8.20 4.86
C TYR A 55 -11.09 6.82 5.34
N ASN A 56 -12.37 6.46 5.14
CA ASN A 56 -12.89 5.12 5.50
C ASN A 56 -12.25 3.99 4.68
N ASN A 57 -11.57 4.32 3.58
CA ASN A 57 -10.88 3.38 2.73
C ASN A 57 -9.59 4.02 2.17
N SER A 58 -8.44 3.47 2.51
CA SER A 58 -7.13 3.98 2.09
C SER A 58 -6.17 2.87 1.67
N MET A 59 -5.30 3.24 0.74
CA MET A 59 -4.13 2.47 0.37
C MET A 59 -3.14 2.45 1.54
N ASP A 60 -2.68 1.26 1.90
CA ASP A 60 -1.66 1.06 2.93
C ASP A 60 -0.27 1.18 2.28
N LEU A 61 0.49 2.21 2.66
CA LEU A 61 1.82 2.48 2.11
C LEU A 61 2.84 1.37 2.37
N ASN A 62 2.72 0.61 3.47
CA ASN A 62 3.59 -0.53 3.75
C ASN A 62 3.29 -1.70 2.79
N ILE A 63 2.00 -2.02 2.59
CA ILE A 63 1.58 -3.02 1.60
C ILE A 63 1.96 -2.59 0.19
N TYR A 64 1.74 -1.32 -0.14
CA TYR A 64 2.14 -0.71 -1.41
C TYR A 64 3.63 -0.93 -1.66
N MET A 65 4.50 -0.47 -0.76
CA MET A 65 5.95 -0.52 -0.98
C MET A 65 6.47 -1.94 -1.15
N ARG A 66 5.93 -2.90 -0.38
CA ARG A 66 6.30 -4.31 -0.50
C ARG A 66 5.81 -4.95 -1.79
N THR A 67 4.72 -4.44 -2.34
CA THR A 67 4.21 -4.88 -3.65
C THR A 67 5.00 -4.24 -4.77
N PHE A 68 5.32 -2.95 -4.64
CA PHE A 68 5.87 -2.11 -5.69
C PHE A 68 7.34 -2.42 -5.99
N VAL A 69 8.17 -2.51 -4.95
CA VAL A 69 9.63 -2.75 -5.05
C VAL A 69 9.96 -4.08 -5.74
N ASN A 70 9.09 -5.08 -5.60
CA ASN A 70 9.28 -6.41 -6.19
C ASN A 70 9.36 -6.41 -7.73
N PHE A 71 9.01 -5.29 -8.37
CA PHE A 71 9.04 -5.13 -9.82
C PHE A 71 10.18 -4.21 -10.28
N TYR A 72 11.11 -3.85 -9.40
CA TYR A 72 12.30 -3.07 -9.74
C TYR A 72 13.40 -3.96 -10.31
N HIS A 73 13.89 -3.64 -11.52
CA HIS A 73 15.07 -4.33 -12.05
C HIS A 73 16.37 -4.03 -11.30
N GLU A 74 16.45 -2.83 -10.72
CA GLU A 74 17.51 -2.35 -9.83
C GLU A 74 16.98 -1.15 -9.04
N PRO A 75 17.62 -0.75 -7.91
CA PRO A 75 17.28 0.47 -7.22
C PRO A 75 17.44 1.66 -8.19
N THR A 76 16.32 2.24 -8.59
CA THR A 76 16.28 3.37 -9.52
C THR A 76 16.06 4.66 -8.73
N ASN A 77 16.50 5.78 -9.29
CA ASN A 77 16.10 7.13 -8.88
C ASN A 77 15.30 7.84 -9.99
N ASN A 78 14.85 7.07 -10.98
CA ASN A 78 14.14 7.56 -12.15
C ASN A 78 12.75 6.93 -12.21
N ILE A 79 11.73 7.73 -11.88
CA ILE A 79 10.33 7.31 -11.95
C ILE A 79 9.93 6.83 -13.36
N SER A 80 10.55 7.36 -14.42
CA SER A 80 10.23 6.97 -15.80
C SER A 80 10.66 5.53 -16.12
N SER A 81 11.53 4.91 -15.31
CA SER A 81 11.95 3.52 -15.51
C SER A 81 10.92 2.50 -15.01
N LEU A 82 9.88 2.95 -14.31
CA LEU A 82 8.78 2.10 -13.83
C LEU A 82 7.86 1.63 -14.96
N ASN A 83 7.92 2.29 -16.12
CA ASN A 83 7.01 2.08 -17.24
C ASN A 83 7.53 1.02 -18.24
N ARG A 84 7.86 -0.18 -17.77
CA ARG A 84 8.40 -1.29 -18.57
C ARG A 84 7.38 -2.42 -18.71
N ASP A 85 7.73 -3.48 -19.43
CA ASP A 85 6.88 -4.66 -19.65
C ASP A 85 6.33 -5.28 -18.33
N ASP A 86 6.98 -5.04 -17.19
CA ASP A 86 6.57 -5.52 -15.86
C ASP A 86 5.43 -4.70 -15.21
N THR A 87 5.05 -3.55 -15.79
CA THR A 87 3.98 -2.70 -15.27
C THR A 87 2.66 -3.46 -15.10
N ILE A 88 2.30 -4.32 -16.07
CA ILE A 88 1.05 -5.08 -15.99
C ILE A 88 1.03 -6.04 -14.80
N SER A 89 2.18 -6.65 -14.49
CA SER A 89 2.34 -7.55 -13.35
C SER A 89 2.25 -6.80 -12.03
N GLN A 90 2.82 -5.60 -11.99
CA GLN A 90 2.68 -4.69 -10.86
C GLN A 90 1.21 -4.29 -10.64
N LEU A 91 0.43 -4.05 -11.70
CA LEU A 91 -1.01 -3.80 -11.60
C LEU A 91 -1.77 -4.99 -11.01
N PHE A 92 -1.44 -6.22 -11.44
CA PHE A 92 -2.06 -7.42 -10.87
C PHE A 92 -1.72 -7.58 -9.39
N ALA A 93 -0.46 -7.35 -9.02
CA ALA A 93 -0.03 -7.44 -7.64
C ALA A 93 -0.70 -6.37 -6.76
N PHE A 94 -0.86 -5.16 -7.29
CA PHE A 94 -1.63 -4.09 -6.65
C PHE A 94 -3.09 -4.51 -6.43
N CYS A 95 -3.78 -4.93 -7.49
CA CYS A 95 -5.19 -5.33 -7.42
C CYS A 95 -5.40 -6.45 -6.41
N TYR A 96 -4.49 -7.43 -6.36
CA TYR A 96 -4.55 -8.52 -5.39
C TYR A 96 -4.33 -8.03 -3.95
N SER A 97 -3.31 -7.20 -3.71
CA SER A 97 -2.97 -6.67 -2.39
C SER A 97 -4.07 -5.79 -1.78
N PHE A 98 -4.96 -5.23 -2.60
CA PHE A 98 -6.03 -4.33 -2.19
C PHE A 98 -7.43 -4.83 -2.60
N ALA A 99 -7.58 -6.12 -2.93
CA ALA A 99 -8.82 -6.67 -3.47
C ALA A 99 -10.04 -6.47 -2.55
N ASP A 100 -9.85 -6.42 -1.23
CA ASP A 100 -10.90 -6.16 -0.24
C ASP A 100 -11.42 -4.71 -0.27
N LYS A 101 -10.68 -3.81 -0.92
CA LYS A 101 -10.96 -2.38 -1.02
C LYS A 101 -11.37 -1.93 -2.42
N LEU A 102 -11.19 -2.78 -3.43
CA LEU A 102 -11.43 -2.48 -4.84
C LEU A 102 -12.67 -3.27 -5.32
N ASP A 103 -13.77 -2.57 -5.58
CA ASP A 103 -15.05 -3.17 -5.99
C ASP A 103 -15.03 -3.81 -7.39
N TYR A 104 -14.04 -3.45 -8.20
CA TYR A 104 -13.76 -4.03 -9.51
C TYR A 104 -12.86 -5.28 -9.47
N VAL A 105 -12.48 -5.75 -8.28
CA VAL A 105 -11.67 -6.96 -8.08
C VAL A 105 -12.49 -8.02 -7.37
N THR A 106 -12.42 -9.26 -7.86
CA THR A 106 -12.98 -10.43 -7.18
C THR A 106 -11.94 -11.55 -7.13
N ILE A 107 -11.68 -12.07 -5.93
CA ILE A 107 -10.84 -13.26 -5.75
C ILE A 107 -11.74 -14.48 -5.58
N ASN A 108 -11.46 -15.52 -6.36
CA ASN A 108 -12.04 -16.84 -6.21
C ASN A 108 -10.97 -17.78 -5.66
N ASP A 109 -11.09 -18.11 -4.36
CA ASP A 109 -10.15 -19.00 -3.68
C ASP A 109 -10.26 -20.46 -4.14
N ASP A 110 -11.42 -20.88 -4.65
CA ASP A 110 -11.61 -22.26 -5.14
C ASP A 110 -10.84 -22.48 -6.46
N THR A 111 -10.77 -21.46 -7.32
CA THR A 111 -10.06 -21.52 -8.60
C THR A 111 -8.66 -20.90 -8.54
N LEU A 112 -8.28 -20.32 -7.40
CA LEU A 112 -7.05 -19.53 -7.23
C LEU A 112 -6.92 -18.47 -8.34
N SER A 113 -8.02 -17.74 -8.59
CA SER A 113 -8.08 -16.75 -9.67
C SER A 113 -8.57 -15.40 -9.14
N MET A 114 -8.01 -14.34 -9.68
CA MET A 114 -8.46 -12.96 -9.51
C MET A 114 -9.08 -12.48 -10.82
N TYR A 115 -10.24 -11.85 -10.72
CA TYR A 115 -10.98 -11.26 -11.82
C TYR A 115 -10.95 -9.75 -11.65
N ILE A 116 -10.55 -9.02 -12.69
CA ILE A 116 -10.45 -7.56 -12.70
C ILE A 116 -11.18 -7.04 -13.94
N THR A 117 -12.09 -6.08 -13.79
CA THR A 117 -12.70 -5.42 -14.95
C THR A 117 -11.68 -4.54 -15.69
N GLY A 118 -11.85 -4.32 -16.99
CA GLY A 118 -10.89 -3.53 -17.78
C GLY A 118 -10.80 -2.07 -17.35
N ASP A 119 -11.93 -1.44 -17.02
CA ASP A 119 -11.99 -0.09 -16.43
C ASP A 119 -11.38 -0.04 -15.01
N GLY A 120 -11.53 -1.12 -14.24
CA GLY A 120 -10.91 -1.31 -12.94
C GLY A 120 -9.38 -1.40 -13.04
N LEU A 121 -8.87 -2.18 -14.00
CA LEU A 121 -7.43 -2.31 -14.22
C LEU A 121 -6.82 -1.01 -14.75
N GLN A 122 -7.54 -0.27 -15.61
CA GLN A 122 -7.17 1.09 -16.01
C GLN A 122 -7.12 2.03 -14.80
N THR A 123 -8.13 1.99 -13.93
CA THR A 123 -8.19 2.80 -12.70
C THR A 123 -7.04 2.48 -11.75
N ALA A 124 -6.68 1.21 -11.58
CA ALA A 124 -5.52 0.80 -10.80
C ALA A 124 -4.22 1.40 -11.35
N GLY A 125 -4.05 1.42 -12.67
CA GLY A 125 -2.88 2.04 -13.30
C GLY A 125 -2.82 3.55 -13.14
N GLU A 126 -3.96 4.23 -13.22
CA GLU A 126 -4.04 5.68 -12.92
C GLU A 126 -3.66 5.99 -11.46
N MET A 127 -4.05 5.12 -10.52
CA MET A 127 -3.69 5.28 -9.11
C MET A 127 -2.18 5.12 -8.88
N LEU A 128 -1.58 4.09 -9.50
CA LEU A 128 -0.16 3.78 -9.31
C LEU A 128 0.79 4.74 -10.05
N LEU A 129 0.46 5.08 -11.29
CA LEU A 129 1.38 5.73 -12.24
C LEU A 129 0.92 7.11 -12.71
N GLY A 130 -0.24 7.56 -12.24
CA GLY A 130 -0.79 8.88 -12.52
C GLY A 130 -1.85 8.91 -13.61
N ALA A 131 -2.58 10.02 -13.70
CA ALA A 131 -3.77 10.18 -14.54
C ALA A 131 -3.53 9.99 -16.05
N ASP A 132 -2.29 10.15 -16.51
CA ASP A 132 -1.93 9.97 -17.93
C ASP A 132 -1.74 8.50 -18.32
N PHE A 133 -1.79 7.56 -17.37
CA PHE A 133 -1.66 6.12 -17.63
C PHE A 133 -2.65 5.62 -18.69
N LYS A 134 -2.18 4.69 -19.55
CA LYS A 134 -3.00 4.04 -20.59
C LYS A 134 -2.75 2.54 -20.58
N LEU A 135 -3.71 1.76 -20.08
CA LEU A 135 -3.62 0.30 -19.98
C LEU A 135 -3.22 -0.36 -21.32
N ALA A 136 -3.78 0.14 -22.43
CA ALA A 136 -3.52 -0.37 -23.78
C ALA A 136 -2.01 -0.40 -24.13
N ASP A 137 -1.22 0.55 -23.61
CA ASP A 137 0.21 0.65 -23.89
C ASP A 137 1.02 -0.42 -23.15
N HIS A 138 0.43 -1.11 -22.17
CA HIS A 138 1.08 -2.09 -21.30
C HIS A 138 0.60 -3.53 -21.51
N LEU A 139 -0.42 -3.76 -22.33
CA LEU A 139 -0.99 -5.10 -22.55
C LEU A 139 0.01 -6.08 -23.17
N SER A 140 1.06 -5.59 -23.85
CA SER A 140 2.15 -6.44 -24.34
C SER A 140 2.88 -7.19 -23.21
N GLY A 141 2.86 -6.65 -21.99
CA GLY A 141 3.44 -7.29 -20.81
C GLY A 141 2.71 -8.57 -20.40
N MET A 142 1.42 -8.73 -20.75
CA MET A 142 0.65 -9.91 -20.34
C MET A 142 1.26 -11.22 -20.84
N LYS A 143 2.06 -11.19 -21.92
CA LYS A 143 2.79 -12.36 -22.44
C LYS A 143 3.79 -12.96 -21.44
N PHE A 144 4.15 -12.22 -20.39
CA PHE A 144 5.04 -12.66 -19.31
C PHE A 144 4.27 -13.13 -18.07
N THR A 145 2.95 -13.23 -18.16
CA THR A 145 2.07 -13.61 -17.06
C THR A 145 1.21 -14.80 -17.47
N ASN A 146 0.61 -15.49 -16.49
CA ASN A 146 -0.46 -16.45 -16.75
C ASN A 146 -1.85 -15.80 -16.82
N ALA A 147 -1.92 -14.48 -17.09
CA ALA A 147 -3.18 -13.77 -17.23
C ALA A 147 -3.80 -13.96 -18.62
N SER A 148 -5.12 -13.81 -18.68
CA SER A 148 -5.88 -13.78 -19.93
C SER A 148 -6.92 -12.67 -19.89
N HIS A 149 -7.39 -12.26 -21.06
CA HIS A 149 -8.47 -11.28 -21.22
C HIS A 149 -9.68 -11.96 -21.87
N VAL A 150 -10.84 -11.81 -21.24
CA VAL A 150 -12.14 -12.26 -21.73
C VAL A 150 -12.86 -11.05 -22.33
N SER A 151 -12.83 -10.96 -23.66
CA SER A 151 -13.28 -9.77 -24.39
C SER A 151 -14.78 -9.48 -24.24
N GLU A 152 -15.60 -10.52 -24.05
CA GLU A 152 -17.05 -10.44 -23.95
C GLU A 152 -17.51 -9.68 -22.70
N THR A 153 -16.74 -9.77 -21.63
CA THR A 153 -17.03 -9.14 -20.33
C THR A 153 -16.00 -8.08 -19.96
N ASP A 154 -15.05 -7.79 -20.84
CA ASP A 154 -13.87 -6.96 -20.59
C ASP A 154 -13.23 -7.28 -19.23
N THR A 155 -12.90 -8.56 -19.01
CA THR A 155 -12.40 -9.05 -17.73
C THR A 155 -11.03 -9.67 -17.88
N TYR A 156 -10.08 -9.25 -17.06
CA TYR A 156 -8.79 -9.86 -16.90
C TYR A 156 -8.88 -10.97 -15.86
N VAL A 157 -8.49 -12.18 -16.25
CA VAL A 157 -8.45 -13.36 -15.37
C VAL A 157 -7.00 -13.69 -15.10
N VAL A 158 -6.61 -13.66 -13.82
CA VAL A 158 -5.23 -13.74 -13.37
C VAL A 158 -5.11 -14.84 -12.31
N SER A 159 -4.14 -15.75 -12.41
CA SER A 159 -3.80 -16.69 -11.33
C SER A 159 -3.45 -15.93 -10.05
N THR A 160 -3.85 -16.35 -8.84
CA THR A 160 -3.42 -15.70 -7.59
C THR A 160 -2.02 -16.13 -7.14
N GLY A 161 -1.40 -17.09 -7.82
CA GLY A 161 -0.01 -17.47 -7.57
C GLY A 161 0.95 -16.35 -7.99
N ARG A 162 1.47 -15.56 -7.03
CA ARG A 162 2.36 -14.41 -7.33
C ARG A 162 3.57 -14.76 -8.21
N GLY A 163 4.11 -15.97 -8.10
CA GLY A 163 5.21 -16.45 -8.95
C GLY A 163 4.86 -16.51 -10.44
N ASP A 164 3.57 -16.46 -10.79
CA ASP A 164 3.05 -16.46 -12.15
C ASP A 164 2.96 -15.05 -12.77
N TRP A 165 3.31 -14.01 -12.01
CA TRP A 165 3.26 -12.62 -12.45
C TRP A 165 4.63 -12.07 -12.83
N GLY A 166 5.71 -12.83 -12.63
CA GLY A 166 7.08 -12.32 -12.79
C GLY A 166 7.50 -11.44 -11.61
N GLY A 167 8.28 -10.40 -11.88
CA GLY A 167 8.98 -9.58 -10.87
C GLY A 167 10.48 -9.87 -10.86
N ASP A 168 11.25 -8.91 -10.33
CA ASP A 168 12.69 -9.06 -10.17
C ASP A 168 13.04 -9.54 -8.76
N GLY A 169 14.32 -9.78 -8.49
CA GLY A 169 14.82 -10.26 -7.21
C GLY A 169 14.95 -9.20 -6.12
N TYR A 170 14.53 -7.95 -6.37
CA TYR A 170 14.61 -6.87 -5.38
C TYR A 170 13.35 -6.84 -4.52
N PHE A 171 13.49 -6.72 -3.20
CA PHE A 171 12.36 -6.65 -2.28
C PHE A 171 12.66 -5.73 -1.10
N VAL A 172 11.61 -5.25 -0.44
CA VAL A 172 11.76 -4.61 0.87
C VAL A 172 12.26 -5.67 1.84
N LYS A 173 13.41 -5.42 2.48
CA LYS A 173 14.09 -6.34 3.40
C LYS A 173 13.14 -6.99 4.38
N PHE A 174 13.23 -8.31 4.49
CA PHE A 174 12.32 -9.08 5.34
C PHE A 174 12.47 -8.68 6.81
N GLY A 175 11.34 -8.47 7.50
CA GLY A 175 11.33 -8.03 8.90
C GLY A 175 11.70 -6.55 9.13
N SER A 176 12.17 -5.81 8.12
CA SER A 176 12.31 -4.35 8.20
C SER A 176 10.94 -3.69 8.16
N GLN A 177 10.78 -2.54 8.81
CA GLN A 177 9.58 -1.70 8.70
C GLN A 177 9.92 -0.48 7.85
N PRO A 178 9.08 -0.12 6.85
CA PRO A 178 9.22 1.14 6.15
C PRO A 178 9.14 2.32 7.13
N ASP A 179 10.01 3.31 6.98
CA ASP A 179 9.89 4.60 7.66
C ASP A 179 8.93 5.47 6.85
N ILE A 180 7.72 5.69 7.38
CA ILE A 180 6.63 6.40 6.71
C ILE A 180 6.42 7.74 7.41
N GLN A 181 6.53 8.82 6.64
CA GLN A 181 6.32 10.19 7.10
C GLN A 181 5.23 10.83 6.26
N GLU A 182 4.09 11.15 6.87
CA GLU A 182 2.95 11.74 6.19
C GLU A 182 2.85 13.24 6.45
N ALA A 183 2.60 14.00 5.38
CA ALA A 183 2.22 15.42 5.42
C ALA A 183 0.78 15.58 4.90
N ALA A 184 0.30 16.82 4.82
CA ALA A 184 -1.07 17.11 4.35
C ALA A 184 -1.32 16.62 2.92
N THR A 185 -0.39 16.89 2.00
CA THR A 185 -0.55 16.60 0.57
C THR A 185 0.41 15.53 0.04
N THR A 186 1.35 15.08 0.86
CA THR A 186 2.39 14.13 0.45
C THR A 186 2.66 13.07 1.51
N ALA A 187 3.32 12.00 1.12
CA ALA A 187 3.95 11.06 2.03
C ALA A 187 5.36 10.71 1.53
N THR A 188 6.27 10.47 2.45
CA THR A 188 7.62 9.99 2.16
C THR A 188 7.76 8.61 2.79
N VAL A 189 8.20 7.63 2.00
CA VAL A 189 8.44 6.28 2.50
C VAL A 189 9.89 5.89 2.23
N THR A 190 10.63 5.51 3.27
CA THR A 190 12.00 5.03 3.14
C THR A 190 12.07 3.54 3.50
N VAL A 191 12.61 2.72 2.60
CA VAL A 191 12.73 1.27 2.78
C VAL A 191 14.18 0.79 2.61
N GLU A 192 14.54 -0.25 3.35
CA GLU A 192 15.75 -1.05 3.10
C GLU A 192 15.43 -2.09 2.03
N LEU A 193 16.30 -2.20 1.04
CA LEU A 193 16.18 -3.15 -0.05
C LEU A 193 17.11 -4.33 0.15
N GLU A 194 16.64 -5.52 -0.18
CA GLU A 194 17.42 -6.75 -0.28
C GLU A 194 17.32 -7.35 -1.68
N LYS A 195 18.36 -8.07 -2.06
CA LYS A 195 18.38 -9.00 -3.19
C LYS A 195 19.19 -10.22 -2.76
N ASP A 196 18.65 -11.42 -2.96
CA ASP A 196 19.34 -12.67 -2.61
C ASP A 196 19.88 -12.69 -1.16
N ASP A 197 19.06 -12.21 -0.21
CA ASP A 197 19.40 -12.04 1.22
C ASP A 197 20.55 -11.05 1.53
N GLU A 198 20.95 -10.24 0.56
CA GLU A 198 21.96 -9.19 0.72
C GLU A 198 21.32 -7.79 0.66
N SER A 199 21.67 -6.94 1.63
CA SER A 199 21.25 -5.53 1.65
C SER A 199 21.88 -4.79 0.47
N VAL A 200 21.06 -4.24 -0.42
CA VAL A 200 21.52 -3.50 -1.62
C VAL A 200 21.39 -1.98 -1.48
N GLY A 201 20.84 -1.51 -0.37
CA GLY A 201 20.77 -0.09 -0.03
C GLY A 201 19.40 0.34 0.45
N ARG A 202 19.15 1.65 0.41
CA ARG A 202 17.90 2.27 0.81
C ARG A 202 17.36 3.14 -0.32
N VAL A 203 16.05 3.10 -0.51
CA VAL A 203 15.32 4.01 -1.40
C VAL A 203 14.31 4.80 -0.59
N GLN A 204 14.11 6.03 -1.00
CA GLN A 204 13.10 6.94 -0.49
C GLN A 204 12.16 7.30 -1.64
N ASP A 205 10.91 6.91 -1.51
CA ASP A 205 9.85 7.21 -2.46
C ASP A 205 9.01 8.36 -1.89
N VAL A 206 8.77 9.38 -2.72
CA VAL A 206 7.88 10.50 -2.40
C VAL A 206 6.58 10.29 -3.14
N PHE A 207 5.47 10.48 -2.44
CA PHE A 207 4.12 10.27 -2.92
C PHE A 207 3.30 11.54 -2.85
N GLU A 208 2.48 11.75 -3.87
CA GLU A 208 1.34 12.65 -3.83
C GLU A 208 0.11 11.92 -3.26
N LYS A 209 -0.58 12.58 -2.33
CA LYS A 209 -1.85 12.12 -1.77
C LYS A 209 -3.00 12.52 -2.68
N ASN A 210 -3.77 11.53 -3.11
CA ASN A 210 -4.89 11.74 -4.03
C ASN A 210 -6.15 11.04 -3.53
N VAL A 211 -7.31 11.59 -3.87
CA VAL A 211 -8.61 11.03 -3.47
C VAL A 211 -9.48 10.85 -4.72
N LYS A 212 -9.95 9.62 -4.94
CA LYS A 212 -10.91 9.27 -5.99
C LYS A 212 -12.00 8.43 -5.36
N ASP A 213 -13.26 8.84 -5.50
CA ASP A 213 -14.43 8.10 -5.01
C ASP A 213 -14.34 7.70 -3.52
N SER A 214 -13.84 8.61 -2.67
CA SER A 214 -13.60 8.39 -1.23
C SER A 214 -12.49 7.38 -0.88
N PHE A 215 -11.72 6.93 -1.88
CA PHE A 215 -10.51 6.14 -1.69
C PHE A 215 -9.28 7.05 -1.70
N LEU A 216 -8.53 7.07 -0.60
CA LEU A 216 -7.21 7.71 -0.55
C LEU A 216 -6.17 6.79 -1.18
N TYR A 217 -5.51 7.28 -2.23
CA TYR A 217 -4.41 6.60 -2.90
C TYR A 217 -3.16 7.47 -2.97
N TYR A 218 -2.03 6.82 -3.21
CA TYR A 218 -0.72 7.43 -3.27
C TYR A 218 -0.10 7.16 -4.63
N THR A 219 0.28 8.23 -5.33
CA THR A 219 0.98 8.14 -6.61
C THR A 219 2.42 8.55 -6.39
N ILE A 220 3.38 7.75 -6.86
CA ILE A 220 4.80 8.11 -6.74
C ILE A 220 5.05 9.37 -7.57
N SER A 221 5.74 10.34 -6.99
CA SER A 221 6.20 11.55 -7.67
C SER A 221 7.71 11.56 -7.84
N GLU A 222 8.46 10.99 -6.89
CA GLU A 222 9.93 10.94 -6.92
C GLU A 222 10.47 9.66 -6.30
N ILE A 223 11.64 9.21 -6.76
CA ILE A 223 12.40 8.11 -6.16
C ILE A 223 13.83 8.59 -5.94
N ASN A 224 14.31 8.49 -4.71
CA ASN A 224 15.62 8.97 -4.29
C ASN A 224 16.44 7.83 -3.68
N SER A 225 17.69 7.66 -4.12
CA SER A 225 18.63 6.77 -3.44
C SER A 225 19.10 7.42 -2.13
N VAL A 226 19.06 6.67 -1.03
CA VAL A 226 19.53 7.14 0.28
C VAL A 226 20.93 6.58 0.53
N LYS A 227 21.87 7.46 0.88
CA LYS A 227 23.25 7.08 1.23
C LYS A 227 23.40 6.68 2.69
#